data_AF-B8J9F7-F1
#
_entry.id   AF-B8J9F7-F1
#
_cell.length_a   1.000
_cell.length_b   1.000
_cell.length_c   1.000
_cell.angle_alpha   90.00
_cell.angle_beta   90.00
_cell.angle_gamma   90.00
#
_symmetry.space_group_name_H-M   'P 1'
#
loop_
_entity.id
_entity.type
_entity.pdbx_description
1 polymer ?
#
loop_
_entity_poly.entity_id
_entity_poly.type
_entity_poly.pdbx_seq_one_letter_code
_entity_poly.pdbx_strand_id
1 'polypeptide(L)' 'MTVTGEVELEGKVLVIRRIHARLELRATPEHAATAQRVHGFYHEACPVYRSLSPAIAITSELVLLPETA' A
#
# COMPACT_ATOMS: atom_id res chain seq x y z
N MET A 1 -0.39 0.76 -9.99
CA MET A 1 -0.41 0.16 -8.63
C MET A 1 0.08 -1.27 -8.71
N THR A 2 1.04 -1.61 -7.86
CA THR A 2 1.58 -2.97 -7.74
C THR A 2 1.53 -3.40 -6.29
N VAL A 3 1.26 -4.68 -6.03
CA VAL A 3 1.26 -5.26 -4.68
C VAL A 3 2.17 -6.48 -4.68
N THR A 4 3.17 -6.49 -3.81
CA THR A 4 4.12 -7.59 -3.65
C THR A 4 3.90 -8.26 -2.29
N GLY A 5 3.77 -9.58 -2.29
CA GLY A 5 3.67 -10.39 -1.08
C GLY A 5 4.93 -11.24 -0.89
N GLU A 6 5.48 -11.23 0.32
CA GLU A 6 6.54 -12.14 0.73
C GLU A 6 5.92 -13.36 1.41
N VAL A 7 6.33 -14.55 0.94
CA VAL A 7 5.85 -15.83 1.44
C VAL A 7 7.02 -16.58 2.05
N GLU A 8 6.84 -17.08 3.26
CA GLU A 8 7.84 -17.86 4.00
C GLU A 8 7.25 -19.23 4.36
N LEU A 9 8.12 -20.23 4.54
CA LEU A 9 7.71 -21.56 5.01
C LEU A 9 7.73 -21.58 6.53
N GLU A 10 6.59 -21.90 7.14
CA GLU A 10 6.47 -22.04 8.59
C GLU A 10 5.95 -23.41 8.97
N GLY A 11 6.78 -24.16 9.67
CA GLY A 11 6.57 -25.59 9.88
C GLY A 11 6.54 -26.32 8.54
N LYS A 12 5.33 -26.65 8.05
CA LYS A 12 5.09 -27.37 6.79
C LYS A 12 4.12 -26.63 5.86
N VAL A 13 3.81 -25.37 6.13
CA VAL A 13 2.87 -24.57 5.35
C VAL A 13 3.48 -23.24 4.91
N LEU A 14 3.04 -22.73 3.76
CA LEU A 14 3.43 -21.41 3.29
C LEU A 14 2.55 -20.35 3.93
N VAL A 15 3.17 -19.29 4.46
CA VAL A 15 2.49 -18.16 5.08
C VAL A 15 2.91 -16.86 4.41
N ILE A 16 1.95 -15.96 4.19
CA ILE A 16 2.26 -14.60 3.76
C ILE A 16 2.74 -13.84 4.99
N ARG A 17 3.98 -13.34 4.96
CA ARG A 17 4.55 -12.58 6.08
C ARG A 17 4.42 -11.08 5.91
N ARG A 18 4.64 -10.60 4.70
CA ARG A 18 4.64 -9.17 4.41
C ARG A 18 3.93 -8.90 3.11
N ILE A 19 3.25 -7.76 3.05
CA ILE A 19 2.68 -7.20 1.83
C ILE A 19 3.18 -5.77 1.71
N HIS A 20 3.63 -5.39 0.52
CA HIS A 20 3.98 -4.01 0.19
C HIS A 20 3.14 -3.55 -1.01
N ALA A 21 2.41 -2.44 -0.83
CA ALA A 21 1.58 -1.83 -1.86
C ALA A 21 2.24 -0.54 -2.39
N ARG A 22 2.61 -0.54 -3.67
CA ARG A 22 3.10 0.64 -4.37
C ARG A 22 1.94 1.32 -5.10
N LEU A 23 1.48 2.44 -4.56
CA LEU A 23 0.40 3.25 -5.08
C LEU A 23 0.98 4.31 -6.01
N GLU A 24 0.54 4.33 -7.26
CA GLU A 24 0.96 5.34 -8.23
C GLU A 24 -0.21 6.27 -8.48
N LEU A 25 -0.01 7.57 -8.26
CA LEU A 25 -1.02 8.58 -8.46
C LEU A 25 -0.49 9.66 -9.40
N ARG A 26 -1.15 9.86 -10.53
CA ARG A 26 -0.94 11.06 -11.36
C ARG A 26 -1.65 12.23 -10.69
N ALA A 27 -0.94 13.31 -10.45
CA ALA A 27 -1.50 14.50 -9.81
C ALA A 27 -0.74 15.76 -10.23
N THR A 28 -1.47 16.86 -10.39
CA THR A 28 -0.86 18.20 -10.42
C THR A 28 -0.06 18.47 -9.15
N PRO A 29 0.96 19.36 -9.20
CA PRO A 29 1.71 19.78 -8.02
C PRO A 29 0.83 20.33 -6.88
N GLU A 30 -0.29 20.97 -7.22
CA GLU A 30 -1.27 21.51 -6.26
C GLU A 30 -1.90 20.43 -5.38
N HIS A 31 -2.09 19.22 -5.92
CA HIS A 31 -2.69 18.10 -5.20
C HIS A 31 -1.68 17.23 -4.46
N ALA A 32 -0.38 17.40 -4.69
CA ALA A 32 0.68 16.56 -4.11
C ALA A 32 0.63 16.51 -2.57
N ALA A 33 0.46 17.67 -1.91
CA ALA A 33 0.39 17.74 -0.45
C ALA A 33 -0.85 17.03 0.10
N THR A 34 -2.00 17.17 -0.57
CA THR A 34 -3.23 16.47 -0.19
C THR A 34 -3.08 14.97 -0.37
N ALA A 35 -2.51 14.52 -1.49
CA ALA A 35 -2.28 13.11 -1.74
C ALA A 35 -1.37 12.48 -0.67
N GLN A 36 -0.27 13.14 -0.31
CA GLN A 36 0.64 12.65 0.72
C GLN A 36 -0.04 12.58 2.09
N ARG A 37 -0.84 13.60 2.44
CA ARG A 37 -1.59 13.63 3.70
C ARG A 37 -2.62 12.50 3.77
N VAL A 38 -3.40 12.30 2.70
CA VAL A 38 -4.42 11.23 2.63
C VAL A 38 -3.76 9.86 2.68
N HIS A 39 -2.62 9.66 2.01
CA HIS A 39 -1.86 8.42 2.11
C HIS A 39 -1.43 8.08 3.57
N GLY A 40 -1.30 9.08 4.45
CA GLY A 40 -1.04 8.84 5.86
C GLY A 40 -2.13 8.06 6.60
N PHE A 41 -3.40 8.19 6.19
CA PHE A 41 -4.55 7.60 6.90
C PHE A 41 -5.51 6.80 6.03
N TYR A 42 -5.29 6.68 4.71
CA TYR A 42 -6.21 5.94 3.81
C TYR A 42 -6.42 4.47 4.23
N HIS A 43 -5.42 3.87 4.90
CA HIS A 43 -5.46 2.49 5.35
C HIS A 43 -6.63 2.24 6.32
N GLU A 44 -7.07 3.26 7.07
CA GLU A 44 -8.23 3.20 7.97
C GLU A 44 -9.53 2.91 7.21
N ALA A 45 -9.63 3.35 5.95
CA ALA A 45 -10.76 3.08 5.07
C ALA A 45 -10.56 1.85 4.18
N CYS A 46 -9.34 1.29 4.11
CA CYS A 46 -9.01 0.19 3.20
C CYS A 46 -9.53 -1.15 3.75
N PRO A 47 -10.52 -1.81 3.09
CA PRO A 47 -11.06 -3.07 3.58
C PRO A 47 -10.02 -4.20 3.60
N VAL A 48 -9.08 -4.19 2.65
CA VAL A 48 -7.99 -5.18 2.58
C VAL A 48 -7.01 -5.01 3.74
N TYR A 49 -6.61 -3.77 4.06
CA TYR A 49 -5.74 -3.52 5.21
C TYR A 49 -6.44 -3.92 6.51
N ARG A 50 -7.71 -3.53 6.68
CA ARG A 50 -8.48 -3.85 7.90
C ARG A 50 -8.66 -5.34 8.13
N SER A 51 -8.84 -6.14 7.08
CA SER A 51 -9.03 -7.59 7.21
C SER A 51 -7.73 -8.36 7.43
N LEU A 52 -6.60 -7.86 6.93
CA LEU A 52 -5.33 -8.60 6.90
C LEU A 52 -4.27 -8.08 7.88
N SER A 53 -4.26 -6.78 8.21
CA SER A 53 -3.26 -6.16 9.09
C SER A 53 -3.15 -6.77 10.49
N PRO A 54 -4.19 -7.38 11.10
CA PRO A 54 -4.01 -8.07 12.38
C PRO A 54 -3.08 -9.29 12.31
N ALA A 55 -2.88 -9.87 11.13
CA ALA A 55 -2.13 -11.11 10.94
C ALA A 55 -0.91 -10.98 10.02
N ILE A 56 -0.90 -9.98 9.12
CA ILE A 56 0.11 -9.80 8.08
C ILE A 56 0.64 -8.38 8.17
N ALA A 57 1.97 -8.21 8.14
CA ALA A 57 2.55 -6.87 8.07
C ALA A 57 2.28 -6.25 6.69
N ILE A 58 1.58 -5.11 6.66
CA ILE A 58 1.24 -4.41 5.41
C ILE A 58 1.83 -3.02 5.45
N THR A 59 2.58 -2.68 4.40
CA THR A 59 3.12 -1.34 4.18
C THR A 59 2.66 -0.81 2.82
N SER A 60 2.68 0.51 2.68
CA SER A 60 2.39 1.16 1.41
C SER A 60 3.34 2.32 1.15
N GLU A 61 3.59 2.59 -0.12
CA GLU A 61 4.24 3.82 -0.58
C GLU A 61 3.34 4.52 -1.60
N LEU A 62 3.41 5.85 -1.61
CA LEU A 62 2.79 6.68 -2.63
C LEU A 62 3.87 7.23 -3.55
N VAL A 63 3.73 6.95 -4.83
CA VAL A 63 4.54 7.51 -5.91
C VAL A 63 3.69 8.48 -6.71
N LEU A 64 4.02 9.76 -6.60
CA LEU A 64 3.41 10.79 -7.43
C LEU A 64 4.05 10.76 -8.82
N LEU A 65 3.22 10.56 -9.82
CA LEU A 65 3.59 10.61 -11.22
C LEU A 65 3.20 11.98 -11.79
N PRO A 66 4.00 12.54 -12.72
CA PRO A 66 3.59 13.73 -13.43
C PRO A 66 2.27 13.46 -14.17
N GLU A 67 1.35 14.41 -14.08
CA GLU A 67 0.15 14.41 -14.90
C GLU A 67 0.57 14.63 -16.35
N THR A 68 0.21 13.69 -17.23
CA THR A 68 0.48 13.85 -18.66
C THR A 68 -0.54 14.84 -19.21
N ALA A 69 -0.07 15.89 -19.88
CA ALA A 69 -0.91 16.83 -20.62
C ALA A 69 -1.69 16.14 -21.75
#